data_AF-A0A506Q0B5-F1
#
_entry.id   AF-A0A506Q0B5-F1
#
_cell.length_a   1.000
_cell.length_b   1.000
_cell.length_c   1.000
_cell.angle_alpha   90.00
_cell.angle_beta   90.00
_cell.angle_gamma   90.00
#
_symmetry.space_group_name_H-M   'P 1'
#
loop_
_entity.id
_entity.type
_entity.pdbx_description
1 polymer ?
#
loop_
_entity_poly.entity_id
_entity_poly.type
_entity_poly.pdbx_seq_one_letter_code
_entity_poly.pdbx_strand_id
1 'polypeptide(L)'
;MKTFGKVLLAGTLALGSLTAMNLETPKAQADGASEYCRYICGPKETLNKFTIQLSDTKYRLGQSIILRATNDNAYDVHYTASFEKQYDSGWDYYDADFRYGSLLPAGTNVYEDFDATTGNGGAISSPGTYRMKIVVIHADGHVDTMYTAPITLLN
;
A
#
# COMPACT_ATOMS: atom_id res chain seq x y z
N MET A 1 -25.81 47.85 -28.08
CA MET A 1 -26.36 46.69 -28.84
C MET A 1 -25.88 45.40 -28.19
N LYS A 2 -26.75 44.37 -28.15
CA LYS A 2 -26.61 42.98 -27.61
C LYS A 2 -26.82 42.88 -26.08
N THR A 3 -27.94 42.48 -25.45
CA THR A 3 -29.12 41.58 -25.64
C THR A 3 -29.00 40.19 -24.96
N PHE A 4 -30.09 39.82 -24.26
CA PHE A 4 -30.52 38.51 -23.70
C PHE A 4 -29.75 37.97 -22.48
N GLY A 5 -30.38 37.44 -21.41
CA GLY A 5 -31.78 37.20 -21.08
C GLY A 5 -31.82 36.57 -19.67
N LYS A 6 -32.70 37.08 -18.79
CA LYS A 6 -32.93 36.50 -17.46
C LYS A 6 -33.90 35.32 -17.61
N VAL A 7 -33.46 34.10 -17.30
CA VAL A 7 -34.36 32.96 -17.09
C VAL A 7 -34.53 32.80 -15.58
N LEU A 8 -35.68 33.23 -15.08
CA LEU A 8 -36.20 32.84 -13.77
C LEU A 8 -36.88 31.49 -13.95
N LEU A 9 -36.29 30.42 -13.42
CA LEU A 9 -37.01 29.18 -13.22
C LEU A 9 -37.49 29.14 -11.77
N ALA A 10 -38.74 29.56 -11.58
CA ALA A 10 -39.50 29.32 -10.37
C ALA A 10 -39.79 27.81 -10.30
N GLY A 11 -39.14 27.11 -9.38
CA GLY A 11 -39.44 25.73 -9.02
C GLY A 11 -39.80 25.67 -7.54
N THR A 12 -41.10 25.67 -7.25
CA THR A 12 -41.63 25.34 -5.92
C THR A 12 -41.45 23.85 -5.67
N LEU A 13 -40.52 23.46 -4.79
CA LEU A 13 -40.53 22.13 -4.18
C LEU A 13 -41.21 22.25 -2.82
N ALA A 14 -42.34 21.56 -2.71
CA ALA A 14 -43.17 21.49 -1.52
C ALA A 14 -42.37 20.95 -0.33
N LEU A 15 -42.40 21.70 0.78
CA LEU A 15 -41.93 21.28 2.10
C LEU A 15 -42.86 20.19 2.63
N GLY A 16 -42.61 18.95 2.22
CA GLY A 16 -43.11 17.76 2.90
C GLY A 16 -42.26 17.50 4.13
N SER A 17 -42.82 17.81 5.30
CA SER A 17 -42.43 17.32 6.64
C SER A 17 -40.96 16.92 6.82
N LEU A 18 -40.16 17.85 7.34
CA LEU A 18 -38.88 17.53 8.00
C LEU A 18 -39.18 16.69 9.24
N THR A 19 -39.25 15.38 9.10
CA THR A 19 -38.92 14.49 10.21
C THR A 19 -37.42 14.66 10.44
N ALA A 20 -37.07 15.28 11.56
CA ALA A 20 -35.70 15.31 12.04
C ALA A 20 -35.23 13.85 12.20
N MET A 21 -34.53 13.32 11.20
CA MET A 21 -33.75 12.11 11.39
C MET A 21 -32.64 12.49 12.36
N ASN A 22 -32.79 12.03 13.60
CA ASN A 22 -31.71 11.97 14.57
C ASN A 22 -30.64 11.07 13.95
N LEU A 23 -29.73 11.69 13.19
CA LEU A 23 -28.52 11.03 12.72
C LEU A 23 -27.62 10.94 13.96
N GLU A 24 -27.97 10.02 14.86
CA GLU A 24 -26.97 9.41 15.73
C GLU A 24 -26.00 8.70 14.80
N THR A 25 -25.07 9.50 14.29
CA THR A 25 -23.83 9.02 13.72
C THR A 25 -23.28 8.12 14.81
N PRO A 26 -23.14 6.80 14.59
CA PRO A 26 -22.43 6.00 15.54
C PRO A 26 -21.06 6.66 15.61
N LYS A 27 -20.72 7.26 16.76
CA LYS A 27 -19.34 7.47 17.15
C LYS A 27 -18.74 6.07 17.28
N ALA A 28 -18.44 5.45 16.14
CA ALA A 28 -17.45 4.40 16.10
C ALA A 28 -16.16 5.12 16.49
N GLN A 29 -15.79 4.95 17.75
CA GLN A 29 -14.46 5.26 18.25
C GLN A 29 -13.43 4.75 17.23
N ALA A 30 -12.85 5.69 16.50
CA ALA A 30 -11.52 5.53 15.95
C ALA A 30 -10.57 6.46 16.71
N ASP A 31 -10.77 6.61 18.02
CA ASP A 31 -9.74 7.12 18.92
C ASP A 31 -8.67 6.03 19.04
N GLY A 32 -7.78 5.94 18.06
CA GLY A 32 -6.65 5.01 18.05
C GLY A 32 -6.11 4.61 16.67
N ALA A 33 -6.87 4.78 15.59
CA ALA A 33 -6.34 4.63 14.24
C ALA A 33 -5.78 5.99 13.81
N SER A 34 -4.46 6.18 13.92
CA SER A 34 -3.78 7.27 13.23
C SER A 34 -4.26 7.30 11.78
N GLU A 35 -4.42 8.48 11.19
CA GLU A 35 -4.78 8.71 9.78
C GLU A 35 -3.93 7.85 8.79
N TYR A 36 -2.77 7.37 9.25
CA TYR A 36 -1.88 6.37 8.62
C TYR A 36 -2.48 4.99 8.35
N CYS A 37 -3.40 4.47 9.19
CA CYS A 37 -3.93 3.10 9.08
C CYS A 37 -5.18 3.00 8.18
N ARG A 38 -5.27 3.80 7.11
CA ARG A 38 -6.44 3.73 6.21
C ARG A 38 -6.25 2.78 5.02
N TYR A 39 -5.01 2.46 4.62
CA TYR A 39 -4.75 1.63 3.43
C TYR A 39 -3.59 0.64 3.53
N ILE A 40 -2.60 0.88 4.41
CA ILE A 40 -1.45 -0.04 4.62
C ILE A 40 -1.33 -0.30 6.12
N CYS A 41 -1.85 -1.44 6.56
CA CYS A 41 -2.03 -1.77 7.98
C CYS A 41 -1.49 -3.15 8.36
N GLY A 42 -0.88 -3.85 7.42
CA GLY A 42 -0.30 -5.16 7.64
C GLY A 42 1.01 -5.10 8.42
N PRO A 43 1.68 -6.25 8.56
CA PRO A 43 2.95 -6.35 9.24
C PRO A 43 4.00 -5.41 8.65
N LYS A 44 4.84 -4.88 9.53
CA LYS A 44 5.99 -4.05 9.16
C LYS A 44 7.27 -4.66 9.71
N GLU A 45 8.32 -4.52 8.94
CA GLU A 45 9.67 -4.92 9.29
C GLU A 45 10.55 -3.69 9.17
N THR A 46 11.42 -3.46 10.16
CA THR A 46 12.31 -2.30 10.20
C THR A 46 13.73 -2.75 10.49
N LEU A 47 14.68 -2.33 9.66
CA LEU A 47 16.11 -2.57 9.85
C LEU A 47 16.86 -1.29 9.48
N ASN A 48 17.77 -0.85 10.36
CA ASN A 48 18.59 0.35 10.14
C ASN A 48 17.81 1.56 9.61
N LYS A 49 16.66 1.83 10.26
CA LYS A 49 15.74 2.94 9.95
C LYS A 49 15.13 2.91 8.54
N PHE A 50 15.25 1.80 7.83
CA PHE A 50 14.44 1.49 6.67
C PHE A 50 13.31 0.56 7.08
N THR A 51 12.08 0.87 6.67
CA THR A 51 10.89 0.07 7.00
C THR A 51 10.21 -0.38 5.73
N ILE A 52 9.83 -1.66 5.67
CA ILE A 52 8.88 -2.17 4.69
C ILE A 52 7.59 -2.59 5.41
N GLN A 53 6.44 -2.18 4.90
CA GLN A 53 5.14 -2.54 5.46
C GLN A 53 4.21 -3.08 4.38
N LEU A 54 3.60 -4.24 4.65
CA LEU A 54 2.58 -4.82 3.80
C LEU A 54 1.21 -4.17 4.06
N SER A 55 0.34 -4.12 3.06
CA SER A 55 -1.06 -3.78 3.29
C SER A 55 -1.83 -4.91 3.98
N ASP A 56 -1.56 -6.16 3.60
CA ASP A 56 -2.13 -7.39 4.15
C ASP A 56 -1.14 -8.56 3.95
N THR A 57 -1.42 -9.72 4.53
CA THR A 57 -0.69 -10.98 4.30
C THR A 57 -1.50 -11.99 3.51
N LYS A 58 -2.76 -11.70 3.16
CA LYS A 58 -3.62 -12.62 2.41
C LYS A 58 -4.24 -11.93 1.19
N TYR A 59 -4.01 -12.51 0.03
CA TYR A 59 -4.51 -12.02 -1.25
C TYR A 59 -5.10 -13.16 -2.08
N ARG A 60 -5.89 -12.80 -3.08
CA ARG A 60 -6.36 -13.69 -4.16
C ARG A 60 -5.72 -13.26 -5.47
N LEU A 61 -5.55 -14.20 -6.38
CA LEU A 61 -5.09 -13.92 -7.74
C LEU A 61 -5.97 -12.85 -8.40
N GLY A 62 -5.33 -11.90 -9.06
CA GLY A 62 -5.98 -10.72 -9.64
C GLY A 62 -5.97 -9.50 -8.71
N GLN A 63 -5.59 -9.64 -7.43
CA GLN A 63 -5.33 -8.52 -6.54
C GLN A 63 -3.88 -8.05 -6.65
N SER A 64 -3.63 -6.77 -6.38
CA SER A 64 -2.28 -6.24 -6.18
C SER A 64 -1.84 -6.44 -4.73
N ILE A 65 -0.62 -6.93 -4.54
CA ILE A 65 0.07 -6.89 -3.24
C ILE A 65 0.63 -5.48 -3.11
N ILE A 66 0.23 -4.74 -2.06
CA ILE A 66 0.59 -3.33 -1.88
C ILE A 66 1.53 -3.21 -0.69
N LEU A 67 2.60 -2.44 -0.86
CA LEU A 67 3.62 -2.23 0.14
C LEU A 67 3.95 -0.75 0.28
N ARG A 68 4.48 -0.38 1.45
CA ARG A 68 5.11 0.90 1.72
C ARG A 68 6.56 0.69 2.11
N ALA A 69 7.46 1.37 1.41
CA ALA A 69 8.82 1.58 1.88
C ALA A 69 8.90 2.94 2.57
N THR A 70 9.55 2.99 3.73
CA THR A 70 9.80 4.23 4.48
C THR A 70 11.29 4.33 4.81
N ASN A 71 11.88 5.47 4.50
CA ASN A 71 13.22 5.84 4.92
C ASN A 71 13.13 6.88 6.05
N ASP A 72 13.67 6.52 7.21
CA ASP A 72 13.87 7.41 8.37
C ASP A 72 15.37 7.72 8.59
N ASN A 73 16.20 7.47 7.58
CA ASN A 73 17.62 7.83 7.62
C ASN A 73 17.84 9.31 7.32
N ALA A 74 18.95 9.83 7.84
CA ALA A 74 19.44 11.17 7.52
C ALA A 74 20.18 11.24 6.17
N TYR A 75 20.08 10.18 5.37
CA TYR A 75 20.71 10.04 4.05
C TYR A 75 19.77 9.25 3.12
N ASP A 76 20.00 9.39 1.82
CA ASP A 76 19.25 8.69 0.80
C ASP A 76 19.60 7.19 0.80
N VAL A 77 18.62 6.34 0.50
CA VAL A 77 18.80 4.88 0.43
C VAL A 77 18.31 4.37 -0.92
N HIS A 78 19.12 3.53 -1.55
CA HIS A 78 18.66 2.76 -2.70
C HIS A 78 18.12 1.44 -2.20
N TYR A 79 16.99 0.97 -2.74
CA TYR A 79 16.54 -0.38 -2.46
C TYR A 79 16.01 -1.07 -3.70
N THR A 80 16.04 -2.40 -3.66
CA THR A 80 15.42 -3.27 -4.64
C THR A 80 14.52 -4.28 -3.95
N ALA A 81 13.51 -4.75 -4.67
CA ALA A 81 12.58 -5.72 -4.15
C ALA A 81 12.35 -6.85 -5.16
N SER A 82 12.31 -8.08 -4.65
CA SER A 82 12.10 -9.31 -5.42
C SER A 82 11.29 -10.31 -4.60
N PHE A 83 10.75 -11.33 -5.23
CA PHE A 83 9.98 -12.37 -4.56
C PHE A 83 10.80 -13.62 -4.29
N GLU A 84 10.52 -14.23 -3.14
CA GLU A 84 10.83 -15.63 -2.86
C GLU A 84 9.53 -16.40 -2.64
N LYS A 85 9.52 -17.67 -3.01
CA LYS A 85 8.41 -18.60 -2.79
C LYS A 85 8.83 -19.65 -1.76
N GLN A 86 7.89 -20.01 -0.89
CA GLN A 86 8.06 -21.14 0.02
C GLN A 86 7.82 -22.43 -0.77
N TYR A 87 8.86 -23.23 -0.91
CA TYR A 87 8.83 -24.61 -1.39
C TYR A 87 9.02 -25.59 -0.20
N ASP A 88 8.88 -26.89 -0.46
CA ASP A 88 9.13 -27.92 0.56
C ASP A 88 10.58 -27.91 1.06
N SER A 89 11.53 -27.48 0.21
CA SER A 89 12.95 -27.32 0.54
C SER A 89 13.27 -26.05 1.33
N GLY A 90 12.32 -25.13 1.49
CA GLY A 90 12.53 -23.83 2.10
C GLY A 90 12.13 -22.66 1.19
N TRP A 91 12.52 -21.46 1.60
CA TRP A 91 12.37 -20.26 0.78
C TRP A 91 13.43 -20.24 -0.32
N ASP A 92 13.01 -20.01 -1.55
CA ASP A 92 13.94 -19.82 -2.67
C ASP A 92 13.43 -18.73 -3.62
N TYR A 93 14.33 -18.22 -4.46
CA TYR A 93 14.04 -17.22 -5.46
C TYR A 93 12.85 -17.63 -6.32
N TYR A 94 11.95 -16.67 -6.54
CA TYR A 94 10.85 -16.81 -7.46
C TYR A 94 11.06 -15.83 -8.61
N ASP A 95 11.18 -16.37 -9.83
CA ASP A 95 11.32 -15.59 -11.06
C ASP A 95 9.98 -14.92 -11.41
N ALA A 96 9.67 -13.86 -10.67
CA ALA A 96 8.55 -12.98 -10.93
C ALA A 96 8.90 -12.01 -12.06
N ASP A 97 7.91 -11.69 -12.89
CA ASP A 97 7.99 -10.52 -13.77
C ASP A 97 7.80 -9.22 -12.95
N PHE A 98 8.73 -9.01 -12.01
CA PHE A 98 8.72 -7.91 -11.06
C PHE A 98 10.16 -7.45 -10.80
N ARG A 99 10.46 -6.23 -11.24
CA ARG A 99 11.76 -5.60 -11.04
C ARG A 99 11.52 -4.21 -10.46
N TYR A 100 11.46 -4.14 -9.14
CA TYR A 100 11.29 -2.89 -8.44
C TYR A 100 12.61 -2.44 -7.83
N GLY A 101 12.93 -1.17 -8.04
CA GLY A 101 14.02 -0.50 -7.35
C GLY A 101 13.82 1.00 -7.38
N SER A 102 14.21 1.64 -6.28
CA SER A 102 13.98 3.07 -6.08
C SER A 102 15.08 3.68 -5.22
N LEU A 103 15.15 5.01 -5.27
CA LEU A 103 15.95 5.84 -4.37
C LEU A 103 14.99 6.60 -3.46
N LEU A 104 15.00 6.28 -2.17
CA LEU A 104 14.25 7.04 -1.17
C LEU A 104 15.13 8.14 -0.59
N PRO A 105 14.73 9.41 -0.73
CA PRO A 105 15.48 10.52 -0.14
C PRO A 105 15.59 10.42 1.38
N ALA A 106 16.60 11.12 1.92
CA ALA A 106 16.77 11.39 3.33
C ALA A 106 15.56 12.14 3.91
N GLY A 107 15.18 11.81 5.13
CA GLY A 107 14.15 12.53 5.86
C GLY A 107 13.48 11.68 6.92
N THR A 108 12.53 12.27 7.63
CA THR A 108 11.70 11.55 8.60
C THR A 108 10.37 11.21 7.94
N ASN A 109 9.99 9.93 7.95
CA ASN A 109 8.81 9.39 7.29
C ASN A 109 8.75 9.74 5.79
N VAL A 110 9.89 9.70 5.08
CA VAL A 110 9.88 9.75 3.62
C VAL A 110 9.48 8.37 3.14
N TYR A 111 8.31 8.25 2.50
CA TYR A 111 7.79 6.97 2.07
C TYR A 111 7.31 6.99 0.63
N GLU A 112 7.30 5.81 0.03
CA GLU A 112 6.62 5.54 -1.23
C GLU A 112 5.83 4.24 -1.12
N ASP A 113 4.73 4.20 -1.87
CA ASP A 113 3.90 3.01 -2.00
C ASP A 113 4.17 2.38 -3.36
N PHE A 114 4.20 1.06 -3.40
CA PHE A 114 4.36 0.31 -4.62
C PHE A 114 3.58 -1.01 -4.55
N ASP A 115 3.32 -1.58 -5.73
CA ASP A 115 2.53 -2.79 -5.81
C ASP A 115 3.08 -3.81 -6.80
N ALA A 116 2.76 -5.07 -6.53
CA ALA A 116 2.99 -6.19 -7.43
C ALA A 116 1.64 -6.78 -7.81
N THR A 117 1.31 -6.70 -9.10
CA THR A 117 0.07 -7.28 -9.64
C THR A 117 0.15 -8.80 -9.63
N THR A 118 -0.96 -9.48 -9.34
CA THR A 118 -1.04 -10.94 -9.39
C THR A 118 -2.06 -11.40 -10.44
N GLY A 119 -1.95 -12.66 -10.88
CA GLY A 119 -2.81 -13.23 -11.90
C GLY A 119 -2.16 -13.30 -13.27
N ASN A 120 -2.97 -13.44 -14.32
CA ASN A 120 -2.47 -13.61 -15.69
C ASN A 120 -1.73 -12.35 -16.16
N GLY A 121 -0.45 -12.49 -16.49
CA GLY A 121 0.41 -11.36 -16.87
C GLY A 121 0.86 -10.47 -15.70
N GLY A 122 0.62 -10.87 -14.45
CA GLY A 122 1.15 -10.21 -13.26
C GLY A 122 2.50 -10.77 -12.81
N ALA A 123 3.11 -10.10 -11.83
CA ALA A 123 4.35 -10.52 -11.18
C ALA A 123 4.31 -11.96 -10.66
N ILE A 124 3.17 -12.37 -10.10
CA ILE A 124 2.93 -13.71 -9.58
C ILE A 124 1.65 -14.28 -10.19
N SER A 125 1.77 -15.42 -10.87
CA SER A 125 0.68 -16.03 -11.64
C SER A 125 0.12 -17.33 -11.03
N SER A 126 0.68 -17.79 -9.90
CA SER A 126 0.26 -19.03 -9.25
C SER A 126 0.04 -18.86 -7.75
N PRO A 127 -0.93 -19.58 -7.15
CA PRO A 127 -1.11 -19.60 -5.70
C PRO A 127 0.14 -20.10 -4.97
N GLY A 128 0.24 -19.75 -3.70
CA GLY A 128 1.31 -20.19 -2.82
C GLY A 128 1.60 -19.20 -1.71
N THR A 129 2.65 -19.49 -0.96
CA THR A 129 3.17 -18.59 0.07
C THR A 129 4.44 -17.94 -0.45
N TYR A 130 4.48 -16.62 -0.41
CA TYR A 130 5.55 -15.78 -0.92
C TYR A 130 6.08 -14.89 0.20
N ARG A 131 7.25 -14.30 0.00
CA ARG A 131 7.73 -13.16 0.78
C ARG A 131 8.51 -12.24 -0.15
N MET A 132 8.59 -10.96 0.18
CA MET A 132 9.47 -10.06 -0.55
C MET A 132 10.82 -10.00 0.14
N LYS A 133 11.87 -10.24 -0.64
CA LYS A 133 13.24 -9.94 -0.28
C LYS A 133 13.52 -8.50 -0.68
N ILE A 134 13.92 -7.70 0.30
CA ILE A 134 14.30 -6.31 0.13
C ILE A 134 15.80 -6.20 0.36
N VAL A 135 16.51 -5.63 -0.61
CA VAL A 135 17.94 -5.33 -0.50
C VAL A 135 18.10 -3.82 -0.47
N VAL A 136 18.66 -3.29 0.61
CA VAL A 136 18.84 -1.85 0.86
C VAL A 136 20.32 -1.53 0.83
N ILE A 137 20.72 -0.51 0.08
CA ILE A 137 22.08 -0.01 -0.05
C ILE A 137 22.12 1.38 0.60
N HIS A 138 22.88 1.48 1.69
CA HIS A 138 23.05 2.70 2.47
C HIS A 138 24.18 3.58 1.88
N ALA A 139 24.23 4.84 2.30
CA ALA A 139 25.17 5.83 1.77
C ALA A 139 26.66 5.48 1.99
N ASP A 140 26.97 4.69 3.02
CA ASP A 140 28.32 4.17 3.31
C ASP A 140 28.64 2.88 2.54
N GLY A 141 27.73 2.40 1.69
CA GLY A 141 27.84 1.15 0.95
C GLY A 141 27.45 -0.09 1.76
N HIS A 142 26.99 0.06 3.01
CA HIS A 142 26.42 -1.05 3.76
C HIS A 142 25.19 -1.61 3.04
N VAL A 143 25.07 -2.93 3.00
CA VAL A 143 23.96 -3.62 2.33
C VAL A 143 23.18 -4.42 3.36
N ASP A 144 21.93 -4.04 3.56
CA ASP A 144 20.98 -4.79 4.35
C ASP A 144 20.12 -5.68 3.47
N THR A 145 19.80 -6.86 3.98
CA THR A 145 18.77 -7.74 3.42
C THR A 145 17.72 -8.00 4.46
N MET A 146 16.47 -7.70 4.14
CA MET A 146 15.32 -7.95 4.99
C MET A 146 14.20 -8.64 4.21
N TYR A 147 13.29 -9.26 4.94
CA TYR A 147 12.18 -10.03 4.37
C TYR A 147 10.88 -9.54 4.97
N THR A 148 9.83 -9.44 4.15
CA THR A 148 8.49 -9.21 4.68
C THR A 148 7.99 -10.42 5.46
N ALA A 149 6.92 -10.23 6.24
CA ALA A 149 6.10 -11.34 6.68
C ALA A 149 5.62 -12.19 5.47
N PRO A 150 5.35 -13.50 5.66
CA PRO A 150 4.81 -14.33 4.60
C PRO A 150 3.47 -13.83 4.06
N ILE A 151 3.32 -13.91 2.75
CA ILE A 151 2.16 -13.49 1.97
C ILE A 151 1.52 -14.75 1.38
N THR A 152 0.27 -15.02 1.73
CA THR A 152 -0.50 -16.13 1.17
C THR A 152 -1.32 -15.64 -0.01
N LEU A 153 -1.06 -16.20 -1.19
CA LEU A 153 -1.82 -15.94 -2.41
C LEU A 153 -2.73 -17.14 -2.72
N LEU A 154 -4.02 -16.89 -2.70
CA LEU A 154 -5.09 -17.84 -2.96
C LEU A 154 -5.61 -17.68 -4.40
N ASN A 155 -6.40 -18.65 -4.85
CA ASN A 155 -7.21 -18.49 -6.07
C ASN A 155 -8.34 -17.46 -5.90
#